data_AF-A0A920AVV2-F1
#
_entry.id   AF-A0A920AVV2-F1
#
_cell.length_a   1.000
_cell.length_b   1.000
_cell.length_c   1.000
_cell.angle_alpha   90.00
_cell.angle_beta   90.00
_cell.angle_gamma   90.00
#
_symmetry.space_group_name_H-M   'P 1'
#
loop_
_entity.id
_entity.type
_entity.pdbx_description
1 polymer ?
#
loop_
_entity_poly.entity_id
_entity_poly.type
_entity_poly.pdbx_seq_one_letter_code
_entity_poly.pdbx_strand_id
1 'polypeptide(L)' 'MLGVFNGVPNPNPKEVDEWKWIDIDILFKDMKINPDQYTAWFMIIMNNYYESLKNGNYSKQKSPF' A
#
# COMPACT_ATOMS: atom_id res chain seq x y z
N MET A 1 -4.19 1.77 -9.10
CA MET A 1 -3.03 1.30 -9.90
C MET A 1 -1.86 1.08 -8.94
N LEU A 2 -1.04 0.06 -9.16
CA LEU A 2 0.14 -0.24 -8.35
C LEU A 2 1.40 -0.04 -9.20
N GLY A 3 2.44 0.54 -8.62
CA GLY A 3 3.74 0.72 -9.26
C GLY A 3 4.80 -0.16 -8.60
N VAL A 4 5.83 -0.52 -9.36
CA VAL A 4 7.03 -1.20 -8.85
C VAL A 4 8.19 -0.23 -8.99
N PHE A 5 8.96 -0.06 -7.93
CA PHE A 5 10.11 0.84 -7.90
C PHE A 5 11.24 0.22 -7.10
N ASN A 6 12.43 0.12 -7.71
CA ASN A 6 13.62 -0.49 -7.10
C ASN A 6 14.62 0.55 -6.58
N GLY A 7 14.32 1.84 -6.73
CA GLY A 7 15.17 2.92 -6.24
C GLY A 7 14.83 3.35 -4.81
N VAL A 8 15.53 4.36 -4.32
CA VAL A 8 15.24 5.01 -3.04
C VAL A 8 14.33 6.22 -3.29
N PRO A 9 13.13 6.29 -2.66
CA PRO A 9 12.28 7.47 -2.74
C PRO A 9 13.00 8.73 -2.26
N ASN A 10 12.88 9.83 -3.02
CA ASN A 10 13.40 11.15 -2.67
C ASN A 10 12.25 12.18 -2.75
N PRO A 11 11.32 12.20 -1.79
CA PRO A 11 10.14 13.04 -1.86
C PRO A 11 10.43 14.50 -1.50
N ASN A 12 9.53 15.39 -1.90
CA ASN A 12 9.58 16.80 -1.51
C ASN A 12 9.10 16.97 -0.05
N PRO A 13 9.90 17.53 0.87
CA PRO A 13 9.54 17.66 2.28
C PRO A 13 8.36 18.62 2.53
N LYS A 14 7.99 19.46 1.56
CA LYS A 14 6.76 20.28 1.65
C LYS A 14 5.48 19.47 1.48
N GLU A 15 5.58 18.28 0.89
CA GLU A 15 4.43 17.42 0.54
C GLU A 15 4.41 16.13 1.34
N VAL A 16 5.58 15.56 1.64
CA VAL A 16 5.73 14.28 2.34
C VAL A 16 6.77 14.43 3.44
N ASP A 17 6.35 14.17 4.67
CA ASP A 17 7.21 14.26 5.85
C ASP A 17 8.16 13.07 5.93
N GLU A 18 7.64 11.84 5.84
CA GLU A 18 8.41 10.60 5.93
C GLU A 18 7.86 9.49 5.03
N TRP A 19 8.72 8.51 4.73
CA TRP A 19 8.33 7.28 4.05
C TRP A 19 9.08 6.08 4.64
N LYS A 20 8.44 4.90 4.60
CA LYS A 20 9.06 3.64 4.99
C LYS A 20 8.57 2.50 4.11
N TRP A 21 9.46 1.56 3.79
CA TRP A 21 9.06 0.26 3.27
C TRP A 21 8.54 -0.60 4.43
N ILE A 22 7.34 -1.16 4.30
CA ILE A 22 6.71 -1.97 5.34
C ILE A 22 6.05 -3.21 4.71
N ASP A 23 6.15 -4.34 5.39
CA ASP A 23 5.45 -5.55 5.00
C ASP A 23 3.93 -5.36 5.13
N ILE A 24 3.18 -5.92 4.18
CA ILE A 24 1.75 -5.69 4.09
C ILE A 24 0.95 -6.33 5.24
N ASP A 25 1.40 -7.47 5.77
CA ASP A 25 0.75 -8.11 6.91
C ASP A 25 0.97 -7.29 8.18
N ILE A 26 2.17 -6.70 8.32
CA ILE A 26 2.49 -5.79 9.44
C ILE A 26 1.63 -4.53 9.34
N LEU A 27 1.60 -3.89 8.17
CA LEU A 27 0.80 -2.68 7.93
C LEU A 27 -0.68 -2.91 8.22
N PHE A 28 -1.25 -4.03 7.76
CA PHE A 28 -2.66 -4.32 7.96
C PHE A 28 -3.01 -4.60 9.43
N LYS A 29 -2.10 -5.22 10.19
CA LYS A 29 -2.26 -5.37 11.64
C LYS A 29 -2.17 -4.02 12.35
N ASP A 30 -1.20 -3.19 11.98
CA ASP A 30 -1.00 -1.87 12.59
C ASP A 30 -2.22 -0.97 12.39
N MET A 31 -2.83 -0.98 11.19
CA MET A 31 -4.09 -0.29 10.92
C MET A 31 -5.26 -0.70 11.81
N LYS A 32 -5.31 -1.97 12.23
CA LYS A 32 -6.36 -2.46 13.14
C LYS A 32 -6.14 -2.05 14.58
N ILE A 33 -4.87 -1.92 14.99
CA ILE A 33 -4.47 -1.55 16.35
C ILE A 33 -4.52 -0.03 16.53
N ASN A 34 -4.08 0.71 15.51
CA ASN A 34 -3.88 2.16 15.52
C ASN A 34 -4.63 2.85 14.36
N PRO A 35 -5.97 2.73 14.25
CA PRO A 35 -6.72 3.24 13.09
C PRO A 35 -6.58 4.76 12.89
N ASP A 36 -6.39 5.52 13.97
CA ASP A 36 -6.28 6.99 13.92
C ASP A 36 -4.97 7.49 13.28
N GLN A 37 -3.97 6.61 13.11
CA GLN A 37 -2.72 6.92 12.40
C GLN A 37 -2.90 6.89 10.87
N TYR A 38 -4.07 6.45 10.39
CA TYR A 38 -4.33 6.23 8.97
C TYR A 38 -5.54 7.00 8.49
N THR A 39 -5.49 7.43 7.23
CA THR A 39 -6.64 8.07 6.61
C THR A 39 -7.73 7.04 6.33
N ALA A 40 -8.99 7.46 6.44
CA ALA A 40 -10.14 6.59 6.18
C ALA A 40 -10.10 5.95 4.78
N TRP A 41 -9.70 6.73 3.76
CA TRP A 41 -9.54 6.24 2.39
C TRP A 41 -8.55 5.08 2.30
N PHE A 42 -7.44 5.17 3.01
CA PHE A 42 -6.43 4.11 2.98
C PHE A 42 -6.90 2.85 3.70
N MET A 43 -7.61 2.99 4.82
CA MET A 43 -8.24 1.86 5.51
C MET A 43 -9.29 1.15 4.64
N ILE A 44 -10.10 1.90 3.89
CA ILE A 44 -11.09 1.33 2.94
C ILE A 44 -10.39 0.51 1.86
N ILE A 45 -9.31 1.03 1.27
CA ILE A 45 -8.52 0.32 0.26
C ILE A 45 -7.97 -0.99 0.84
N MET A 46 -7.36 -0.93 2.03
CA MET A 46 -6.77 -2.12 2.65
C MET A 46 -7.82 -3.17 3.00
N ASN A 47 -8.98 -2.78 3.54
CA ASN A 47 -10.06 -3.72 3.83
C ASN A 47 -10.60 -4.42 2.57
N ASN A 48 -10.66 -3.73 1.44
CA ASN A 48 -11.20 -4.30 0.20
C ASN A 48 -10.19 -5.13 -0.60
N TYR A 49 -8.89 -4.82 -0.49
CA TYR A 49 -7.87 -5.34 -1.39
C TYR A 49 -6.70 -6.07 -0.72
N TYR A 50 -6.66 -6.16 0.61
CA TYR A 50 -5.56 -6.79 1.35
C TYR A 50 -5.16 -8.17 0.81
N GLU A 51 -6.12 -9.08 0.62
CA GLU A 51 -5.83 -10.43 0.11
C GLU A 51 -5.26 -10.42 -1.30
N SER A 52 -5.73 -9.52 -2.15
CA SER A 52 -5.23 -9.42 -3.52
C SER A 52 -3.82 -8.82 -3.55
N LEU A 53 -3.52 -7.85 -2.68
CA LEU A 53 -2.19 -7.26 -2.50
C LEU A 53 -1.19 -8.27 -1.92
N LYS A 54 -1.61 -9.05 -0.93
CA LYS A 54 -0.79 -10.08 -0.31
C LYS A 54 -0.39 -11.18 -1.30
N ASN A 55 -1.33 -11.64 -2.13
CA ASN A 55 -1.09 -12.77 -3.02
C ASN A 55 -0.35 -12.40 -4.31
N GLY A 56 -0.01 -11.11 -4.53
CA GLY A 56 0.67 -10.66 -5.75
C GLY A 56 -0.09 -10.96 -7.05
N ASN A 57 -1.38 -11.31 -6.96
CA ASN A 57 -2.18 -11.90 -8.05
C ASN A 57 -2.68 -10.88 -9.10
N TYR A 58 -2.08 -9.69 -9.17
CA TYR A 58 -2.48 -8.64 -10.11
C TYR A 58 -1.84 -8.75 -11.50
N SER A 59 -0.97 -9.75 -11.71
CA SER A 59 -0.30 -10.02 -13.00
C SER A 59 -1.04 -11.01 -13.91
N LYS A 60 -2.26 -11.43 -13.59
CA LYS A 60 -3.07 -12.34 -14.44
C LYS A 60 -4.34 -11.72 -15.02
N GLN A 61 -4.39 -10.40 -15.22
CA GLN A 61 -5.28 -9.88 -16.25
C GLN A 61 -4.54 -10.02 -17.58
N LYS A 62 -4.81 -11.12 -18.29
CA LYS A 62 -4.52 -11.23 -19.72
C LYS A 62 -5.05 -9.95 -20.38
N SER A 63 -4.13 -9.10 -20.83
CA SER A 63 -4.47 -8.17 -21.89
C SER A 63 -4.92 -9.00 -23.10
N PRO A 64 -6.10 -8.77 -23.70
CA PRO A 64 -6.43 -9.32 -25.01
C PRO A 64 -5.71 -8.55 -26.15
N PHE A 65 -4.75 -7.68 -25.81
CA PHE A 65 -3.83 -7.03 -26.73
C PHE A 65 -2.39 -7.35 -26.36
#